data_AF-A0A5T5IIR0-F1
#
_entry.id   AF-A0A5T5IIR0-F1
#
_cell.length_a   1.000
_cell.length_b   1.000
_cell.length_c   1.000
_cell.angle_alpha   90.00
_cell.angle_beta   90.00
_cell.angle_gamma   90.00
#
_symmetry.space_group_name_H-M   'P 1'
#
loop_
_entity.id
_entity.type
_entity.pdbx_description
1 polymer ?
#
loop_
_entity_poly.entity_id
_entity_poly.type
_entity_poly.pdbx_seq_one_letter_code
_entity_poly.pdbx_strand_id
1 'polypeptide(L)'
;MKTGYTVIAVFLVASVLCGAGYVIYQRGYEAGSQSERKDWKQKWSERDIADKSAQLEQEKKQRNEELRRQKKTQEIINHAEQEKQKALADAITANDAADRLRRKIASIRRELAASETSRVSADAARRQTAAETASLFADLYEESDRRAGEIAKYADAAASAGRVCERTYEAVTRSVE
;
A
#
# COMPACT_ATOMS: atom_id res chain seq x y z
N MET A 1 11.37 40.99 -93.38
CA MET A 1 12.40 40.25 -92.62
C MET A 1 12.89 40.97 -91.36
N LYS A 2 13.25 42.26 -91.40
CA LYS A 2 13.77 42.99 -90.21
C LYS A 2 12.78 43.13 -89.03
N THR A 3 11.49 43.32 -89.30
CA THR A 3 10.45 43.50 -88.27
C THR A 3 10.09 42.22 -87.50
N GLY A 4 10.22 41.04 -88.13
CA GLY A 4 9.99 39.76 -87.45
C GLY A 4 11.11 39.42 -86.46
N TYR A 5 12.36 39.75 -86.80
CA TYR A 5 13.52 39.49 -85.94
C TYR A 5 13.51 40.32 -84.66
N THR A 6 13.08 41.58 -84.72
CA THR A 6 12.98 42.45 -83.54
C THR A 6 11.92 41.97 -82.55
N VAL A 7 10.79 41.44 -83.03
CA VAL A 7 9.73 40.89 -82.17
C VAL A 7 10.24 39.62 -81.47
N ILE A 8 10.88 38.72 -82.20
CA ILE A 8 11.46 37.49 -81.64
C ILE A 8 12.55 37.83 -80.61
N ALA A 9 13.41 38.82 -80.90
CA ALA A 9 14.45 39.26 -79.98
C ALA A 9 13.88 39.83 -78.66
N VAL A 10 12.79 40.61 -78.72
CA VAL A 10 12.14 41.16 -77.51
C VAL A 10 11.53 40.03 -76.66
N PHE A 11 10.85 39.06 -77.28
CA PHE A 11 10.29 37.92 -76.54
C PHE A 11 11.39 37.07 -75.87
N LEU A 12 12.52 36.84 -76.54
CA LEU A 12 13.65 36.12 -75.96
C LEU A 12 14.24 36.86 -74.76
N VAL A 13 14.42 38.19 -74.87
CA VAL A 13 14.93 39.00 -73.76
C VAL A 13 13.95 38.99 -72.57
N ALA A 14 12.65 39.14 -72.83
CA ALA A 14 11.64 39.08 -71.78
C ALA A 14 11.60 37.71 -71.08
N SER A 15 11.71 36.61 -71.83
CA SER A 15 11.76 35.26 -71.27
C SER A 15 13.00 35.03 -70.40
N VAL A 16 14.17 35.56 -70.82
CA VAL A 16 15.40 35.46 -70.04
C VAL A 16 15.30 36.26 -68.74
N LEU A 17 14.72 37.47 -68.77
CA LEU A 17 14.53 38.28 -67.58
C LEU A 17 13.55 37.64 -66.58
N CYS A 18 12.43 37.09 -67.06
CA CYS A 18 11.49 36.36 -66.21
C CYS A 18 12.11 35.09 -65.60
N GLY A 19 12.86 34.32 -66.39
CA GLY A 19 13.57 33.13 -65.91
C GLY A 19 14.62 33.46 -64.86
N ALA A 20 15.43 34.50 -65.08
CA ALA A 20 16.43 34.96 -64.12
C ALA A 20 15.77 35.48 -62.83
N GLY A 21 14.70 36.27 -62.95
CA GLY A 21 13.94 36.76 -61.79
C GLY A 21 13.33 35.62 -60.96
N TYR A 22 12.75 34.62 -61.62
CA TYR A 22 12.20 33.43 -60.96
C TYR A 22 13.28 32.64 -60.19
N VAL A 23 14.45 32.42 -60.80
CA VAL A 23 15.57 31.71 -60.14
C VAL A 23 16.09 32.48 -58.92
N ILE A 24 16.21 33.82 -59.01
CA ILE A 24 16.64 34.66 -57.88
C ILE A 24 15.61 34.61 -56.75
N TYR A 25 14.33 34.75 -57.07
CA TYR A 25 13.24 34.66 -56.09
C TYR A 25 13.22 33.29 -55.40
N GLN A 26 13.30 32.20 -56.17
CA GLN A 26 13.28 30.85 -55.63
C GLN A 26 14.47 30.58 -54.71
N ARG A 27 15.68 30.99 -55.11
CA ARG A 27 16.88 30.83 -54.26
C ARG A 27 16.81 31.67 -52.99
N GLY A 28 16.27 32.89 -53.06
CA GLY A 28 16.05 33.72 -51.87
C GLY A 28 15.06 33.09 -50.90
N TYR A 29 13.94 32.58 -51.41
CA TYR A 29 12.92 31.90 -50.61
C TYR A 29 13.42 30.59 -49.99
N GLU A 30 14.12 29.76 -50.76
CA GLU A 30 14.71 28.51 -50.27
C GLU A 30 15.80 28.76 -49.23
N ALA A 31 16.67 29.76 -49.42
CA ALA A 31 17.71 30.12 -48.46
C ALA A 31 17.10 30.63 -47.14
N GLY A 32 16.12 31.53 -47.20
CA GLY A 32 15.44 32.06 -46.02
C GLY A 32 14.64 31.00 -45.26
N SER A 33 13.87 30.17 -45.98
CA SER A 33 13.09 29.09 -45.35
C SER A 33 13.97 28.00 -44.74
N GLN A 34 15.15 27.72 -45.30
CA GLN A 34 16.09 26.75 -44.72
C GLN A 34 16.77 27.25 -43.45
N SER A 35 17.16 28.53 -43.38
CA SER A 35 17.74 29.10 -42.15
C SER A 35 16.72 29.11 -41.02
N GLU A 36 15.50 29.60 -41.29
CA GLU A 36 14.43 29.61 -40.29
C GLU A 36 14.10 28.18 -39.82
N ARG A 37 14.00 27.21 -40.74
CA ARG A 37 13.74 25.82 -40.38
C ARG A 37 14.83 25.23 -39.48
N LYS A 38 16.11 25.52 -39.74
CA LYS A 38 17.22 25.03 -38.91
C LYS A 38 17.18 25.66 -37.51
N ASP A 39 17.00 26.97 -37.43
CA ASP A 39 16.92 27.69 -36.16
C ASP A 39 15.73 27.22 -35.31
N TRP A 40 14.56 27.08 -35.93
CA TRP A 40 13.39 26.52 -35.26
C TRP A 40 13.63 25.08 -34.83
N LYS A 41 14.17 24.22 -35.71
CA LYS A 41 14.46 22.82 -35.37
C LYS A 41 15.42 22.71 -34.18
N GLN A 42 16.43 23.57 -34.10
CA GLN A 42 17.33 23.62 -32.97
C GLN A 42 16.60 24.05 -31.68
N LYS A 43 15.86 25.15 -31.72
CA LYS A 43 15.07 25.63 -30.55
C LYS A 43 14.08 24.58 -30.05
N TRP A 44 13.40 23.88 -30.96
CA TRP A 44 12.51 22.77 -30.61
C TRP A 44 13.25 21.59 -30.01
N SER A 45 14.42 21.21 -30.57
CA SER A 45 15.24 20.14 -30.01
C SER A 45 15.75 20.46 -28.61
N GLU A 46 16.22 21.68 -28.37
CA GLU A 46 16.68 22.14 -27.05
C GLU A 46 15.51 22.11 -26.04
N ARG A 47 14.33 22.57 -26.46
CA ARG A 47 13.11 22.49 -25.66
C ARG A 47 12.70 21.06 -25.35
N ASP A 48 12.68 20.17 -26.34
CA ASP A 48 12.30 18.76 -26.15
C ASP A 48 13.25 18.06 -25.16
N ILE A 49 14.55 18.40 -25.18
CA ILE A 49 15.52 17.89 -24.22
C ILE A 49 15.22 18.43 -22.82
N ALA A 50 14.99 19.74 -22.70
CA ALA A 50 14.64 20.37 -21.43
C ALA A 50 13.34 19.78 -20.84
N ASP A 51 12.29 19.66 -21.65
CA ASP A 51 10.99 19.11 -21.27
C ASP A 51 11.12 17.64 -20.83
N LYS A 52 11.86 16.82 -21.58
CA LYS A 52 12.14 15.42 -21.18
C LYS A 52 12.95 15.33 -19.89
N SER A 53 13.93 16.21 -19.71
CA SER A 53 14.74 16.23 -18.48
C SER A 53 13.90 16.59 -17.25
N ALA A 54 13.01 17.58 -17.39
CA ALA A 54 12.08 17.99 -16.35
C ALA A 54 11.07 16.87 -16.03
N GLN A 55 10.55 16.18 -17.06
CA GLN A 55 9.69 15.01 -16.88
C GLN A 55 10.40 13.89 -16.11
N LEU A 56 11.62 13.52 -16.51
CA LEU A 56 12.40 12.49 -15.82
C LEU A 56 12.70 12.86 -14.36
N GLU A 57 12.97 14.13 -14.08
CA GLU A 57 13.17 14.59 -12.71
C GLU A 57 11.88 14.48 -11.87
N GLN A 58 10.74 14.87 -12.44
CA GLN A 58 9.44 14.72 -11.78
C GLN A 58 9.09 13.25 -11.55
N GLU A 59 9.23 12.39 -12.56
CA GLU A 59 9.01 10.94 -12.43
C GLU A 59 9.92 10.34 -11.36
N LYS A 60 11.19 10.73 -11.30
CA LYS A 60 12.12 10.27 -10.27
C LYS A 60 11.68 10.70 -8.87
N LYS A 61 11.22 11.95 -8.71
CA LYS A 61 10.68 12.45 -7.43
C LYS A 61 9.44 11.65 -7.02
N GLN A 62 8.49 11.43 -7.93
CA GLN A 62 7.29 10.64 -7.66
C GLN A 62 7.63 9.18 -7.31
N ARG A 63 8.50 8.53 -8.08
CA ARG A 63 8.91 7.14 -7.81
C ARG A 63 9.65 7.00 -6.48
N ASN A 64 10.49 7.97 -6.12
CA ASN A 64 11.14 7.97 -4.81
C ASN A 64 10.13 8.09 -3.67
N GLU A 65 9.09 8.90 -3.84
CA GLU A 65 8.03 9.06 -2.85
C GLU A 65 7.16 7.79 -2.75
N GLU A 66 6.83 7.16 -3.87
CA GLU A 66 6.17 5.84 -3.89
C GLU A 66 7.00 4.77 -3.17
N LEU A 67 8.30 4.69 -3.43
CA LEU A 67 9.20 3.76 -2.76
C LEU A 67 9.29 4.03 -1.25
N ARG A 68 9.33 5.31 -0.85
CA ARG A 68 9.28 5.71 0.56
C ARG A 68 8.00 5.22 1.24
N ARG A 69 6.84 5.44 0.61
CA ARG A 69 5.53 4.98 1.10
C ARG A 69 5.47 3.46 1.19
N GLN A 70 5.88 2.75 0.14
CA GLN A 70 5.92 1.28 0.13
C GLN A 70 6.80 0.73 1.24
N LYS A 71 8.00 1.28 1.44
CA LYS A 71 8.91 0.87 2.51
C LYS A 71 8.26 1.07 3.89
N LYS A 72 7.63 2.22 4.12
CA LYS A 72 6.95 2.51 5.40
C LYS A 72 5.78 1.57 5.65
N THR A 73 4.96 1.31 4.64
CA THR A 73 3.88 0.33 4.72
C THR A 73 4.41 -1.07 5.04
N GLN A 74 5.51 -1.48 4.42
CA GLN A 74 6.12 -2.78 4.70
C GLN A 74 6.66 -2.87 6.14
N GLU A 75 7.28 -1.80 6.66
CA GLU A 75 7.70 -1.72 8.06
C GLU A 75 6.50 -1.89 9.01
N ILE A 76 5.36 -1.26 8.71
CA ILE A 76 4.11 -1.37 9.49
C ILE A 76 3.57 -2.79 9.45
N ILE A 77 3.53 -3.42 8.27
CA ILE A 77 3.06 -4.81 8.11
C ILE A 77 3.96 -5.76 8.92
N ASN A 78 5.27 -5.61 8.82
CA ASN A 78 6.22 -6.46 9.56
C ASN A 78 6.03 -6.31 11.08
N HIS A 79 5.86 -5.07 11.57
CA HIS A 79 5.57 -4.82 12.98
C HIS A 79 4.24 -5.43 13.41
N ALA A 80 3.20 -5.30 12.59
CA ALA A 80 1.88 -5.88 12.88
C ALA A 80 1.93 -7.42 12.94
N GLU A 81 2.70 -8.06 12.06
CA GLU A 81 2.89 -9.51 12.11
C GLU A 81 3.65 -9.92 13.37
N GLN A 82 4.68 -9.18 13.80
CA GLN A 82 5.36 -9.42 15.08
C GLN A 82 4.40 -9.29 16.28
N GLU A 83 3.60 -8.22 16.33
CA GLU A 83 2.59 -8.02 17.38
C GLU A 83 1.55 -9.15 17.39
N LYS A 84 1.12 -9.61 16.22
CA LYS A 84 0.21 -10.74 16.06
C LYS A 84 0.82 -12.05 16.56
N GLN A 85 2.06 -12.36 16.21
CA GLN A 85 2.74 -13.57 16.69
C GLN A 85 2.87 -13.56 18.21
N LYS A 86 3.19 -12.40 18.80
CA LYS A 86 3.21 -12.25 20.26
C LYS A 86 1.84 -12.49 20.89
N ALA A 87 0.78 -11.87 20.36
CA ALA A 87 -0.58 -12.08 20.84
C ALA A 87 -1.03 -13.55 20.74
N LEU A 88 -0.64 -14.25 19.67
CA LEU A 88 -0.89 -15.69 19.53
C LEU A 88 -0.16 -16.52 20.59
N ALA A 89 1.11 -16.22 20.88
CA ALA A 89 1.88 -16.90 21.91
C ALA A 89 1.28 -16.66 23.32
N ASP A 90 0.86 -15.42 23.60
CA ASP A 90 0.20 -15.06 24.85
C ASP A 90 -1.15 -15.80 25.00
N ALA A 91 -1.94 -15.87 23.92
CA ALA A 91 -3.20 -16.62 23.89
C ALA A 91 -2.99 -18.13 24.11
N ILE A 92 -1.96 -18.74 23.51
CA ILE A 92 -1.61 -20.15 23.74
C ILE A 92 -1.26 -20.37 25.22
N THR A 93 -0.44 -19.50 25.80
CA THR A 93 -0.03 -19.59 27.21
C THR A 93 -1.23 -19.47 28.15
N ALA A 94 -2.18 -18.57 27.85
CA ALA A 94 -3.42 -18.42 28.59
C ALA A 94 -4.31 -19.67 28.49
N ASN A 95 -4.49 -20.22 27.28
CA ASN A 95 -5.26 -21.45 27.07
C ASN A 95 -4.65 -22.64 27.81
N ASP A 96 -3.33 -22.79 27.78
CA ASP A 96 -2.61 -23.83 28.52
C ASP A 96 -2.83 -23.73 30.04
N ALA A 97 -2.85 -22.50 30.58
CA ALA A 97 -3.15 -22.26 31.99
C ALA A 97 -4.60 -22.62 32.33
N ALA A 98 -5.55 -22.20 31.49
CA ALA A 98 -6.97 -22.53 31.64
C ALA A 98 -7.20 -24.05 31.58
N ASP A 99 -6.57 -24.76 30.64
CA ASP A 99 -6.70 -26.21 30.51
C ASP A 99 -6.08 -26.97 31.69
N ARG A 100 -4.95 -26.50 32.22
CA ARG A 100 -4.39 -27.06 33.47
C ARG A 100 -5.35 -26.88 34.64
N LEU A 101 -6.02 -25.73 34.73
CA LEU A 101 -7.01 -25.47 35.76
C LEU A 101 -8.24 -26.38 35.60
N ARG A 102 -8.80 -26.49 34.39
CA ARG A 102 -9.92 -27.40 34.06
C ARG A 102 -9.60 -28.84 34.46
N ARG A 103 -8.39 -29.33 34.14
CA ARG A 103 -7.95 -30.68 34.53
C ARG A 103 -7.87 -30.88 36.04
N LYS A 104 -7.38 -29.88 36.79
CA LYS A 104 -7.32 -29.93 38.27
C LYS A 104 -8.72 -29.96 38.88
N ILE A 105 -9.62 -29.10 38.42
CA ILE A 105 -11.03 -29.09 38.83
C ILE A 105 -11.67 -30.46 38.56
N ALA A 106 -11.47 -31.02 37.36
CA ALA A 106 -12.00 -32.34 37.02
C ALA A 106 -11.39 -33.48 37.85
N SER A 107 -10.15 -33.35 38.35
CA SER A 107 -9.57 -34.29 39.32
C SER A 107 -10.27 -34.19 40.67
N ILE A 108 -10.40 -32.96 41.20
CA ILE A 108 -11.04 -32.70 42.50
C ILE A 108 -12.49 -33.22 42.49
N ARG A 109 -13.25 -32.98 41.41
CA ARG A 109 -14.62 -33.52 41.25
C ARG A 109 -14.67 -35.05 41.34
N ARG A 110 -13.72 -35.73 40.70
CA ARG A 110 -13.63 -37.21 40.71
C ARG A 110 -13.25 -37.75 42.09
N GLU A 111 -12.28 -37.13 42.76
CA GLU A 111 -11.86 -37.51 44.12
C GLU A 111 -13.00 -37.36 45.13
N LEU A 112 -13.77 -36.28 45.00
CA LEU A 112 -14.90 -36.00 45.89
C LEU A 112 -16.05 -36.99 45.67
N ALA A 113 -16.42 -37.27 44.42
CA ALA A 113 -17.42 -38.30 44.09
C ALA A 113 -17.02 -39.71 44.59
N ALA A 114 -15.73 -40.05 44.56
CA ALA A 114 -15.22 -41.32 45.09
C ALA A 114 -15.26 -41.37 46.63
N SER A 115 -15.04 -40.25 47.32
CA SER A 115 -15.09 -40.14 48.78
C SER A 115 -16.53 -40.28 49.34
N GLU A 116 -17.50 -39.72 48.63
CA GLU A 116 -18.94 -39.69 48.98
C GLU A 116 -19.58 -41.10 49.01
N THR A 117 -19.21 -41.97 48.08
CA THR A 117 -19.76 -43.33 47.98
C THR A 117 -19.35 -44.26 49.14
N SER A 118 -18.42 -43.84 50.00
CA SER A 118 -17.90 -44.66 51.11
C SER A 118 -18.44 -44.33 52.51
N ARG A 119 -19.23 -43.26 52.75
CA ARG A 119 -19.60 -42.87 54.14
C ARG A 119 -21.02 -42.29 54.28
N VAL A 120 -21.90 -43.00 54.99
CA VAL A 120 -23.27 -42.56 55.34
C VAL A 120 -23.26 -41.81 56.69
N SER A 121 -22.85 -40.53 56.70
CA SER A 121 -22.89 -39.70 57.92
C SER A 121 -23.29 -38.24 57.62
N ALA A 122 -23.79 -37.50 58.62
CA ALA A 122 -24.15 -36.08 58.48
C ALA A 122 -22.95 -35.19 58.08
N ASP A 123 -21.73 -35.61 58.41
CA ASP A 123 -20.48 -34.96 58.00
C ASP A 123 -20.16 -35.21 56.51
N ALA A 124 -20.66 -36.32 55.94
CA ALA A 124 -20.60 -36.57 54.50
C ALA A 124 -21.56 -35.66 53.74
N ALA A 125 -22.81 -35.51 54.22
CA ALA A 125 -23.79 -34.60 53.60
C ALA A 125 -23.30 -33.13 53.55
N ARG A 126 -22.62 -32.63 54.59
CA ARG A 126 -22.01 -31.27 54.55
C ARG A 126 -20.87 -31.17 53.55
N ARG A 127 -20.04 -32.21 53.42
CA ARG A 127 -18.95 -32.26 52.42
C ARG A 127 -19.51 -32.29 51.00
N GLN A 128 -20.63 -32.98 50.78
CA GLN A 128 -21.33 -33.00 49.50
C GLN A 128 -21.87 -31.63 49.10
N THR A 129 -22.51 -30.91 50.03
CA THR A 129 -23.00 -29.56 49.72
C THR A 129 -21.85 -28.59 49.41
N ALA A 130 -20.72 -28.72 50.12
CA ALA A 130 -19.50 -27.95 49.81
C ALA A 130 -18.90 -28.35 48.44
N ALA A 131 -18.94 -29.64 48.09
CA ALA A 131 -18.52 -30.18 46.80
C ALA A 131 -19.30 -29.58 45.63
N GLU A 132 -20.64 -29.60 45.76
CA GLU A 132 -21.56 -29.08 44.75
C GLU A 132 -21.38 -27.57 44.57
N THR A 133 -21.20 -26.84 45.67
CA THR A 133 -20.93 -25.40 45.64
C THR A 133 -19.59 -25.10 44.94
N ALA A 134 -18.53 -25.85 45.27
CA ALA A 134 -17.23 -25.71 44.60
C ALA A 134 -17.31 -26.09 43.11
N SER A 135 -18.13 -27.08 42.76
CA SER A 135 -18.39 -27.46 41.37
C SER A 135 -19.09 -26.34 40.60
N LEU A 136 -20.12 -25.73 41.18
CA LEU A 136 -20.82 -24.60 40.55
C LEU A 136 -19.88 -23.41 40.30
N PHE A 137 -19.05 -23.04 41.28
CA PHE A 137 -18.06 -21.98 41.09
C PHE A 137 -17.05 -22.31 40.00
N ALA A 138 -16.64 -23.57 39.90
CA ALA A 138 -15.76 -24.02 38.83
C ALA A 138 -16.42 -23.92 37.45
N ASP A 139 -17.69 -24.29 37.29
CA ASP A 139 -18.43 -24.14 36.02
C ASP A 139 -18.61 -22.66 35.65
N LEU A 140 -18.94 -21.81 36.64
CA LEU A 140 -19.05 -20.37 36.43
C LEU A 140 -17.70 -19.77 35.99
N TYR A 141 -16.61 -20.16 36.64
CA TYR A 141 -15.27 -19.71 36.28
C TYR A 141 -14.89 -20.16 34.87
N GLU A 142 -15.19 -21.40 34.49
CA GLU A 142 -14.91 -21.91 33.15
C GLU A 142 -15.66 -21.13 32.07
N GLU A 143 -16.94 -20.86 32.29
CA GLU A 143 -17.77 -20.08 31.36
C GLU A 143 -17.30 -18.61 31.29
N SER A 144 -16.96 -18.02 32.43
CA SER A 144 -16.43 -16.66 32.49
C SER A 144 -15.08 -16.54 31.78
N ASP A 145 -14.18 -17.49 31.99
CA ASP A 145 -12.86 -17.55 31.33
C ASP A 145 -13.02 -17.72 29.81
N ARG A 146 -13.88 -18.64 29.38
CA ARG A 146 -14.19 -18.85 27.95
C ARG A 146 -14.67 -17.56 27.30
N ARG A 147 -15.63 -16.88 27.92
CA ARG A 147 -16.19 -15.63 27.38
C ARG A 147 -15.19 -14.48 27.42
N ALA A 148 -14.38 -14.37 28.46
CA ALA A 148 -13.27 -13.42 28.51
C ALA A 148 -12.27 -13.66 27.38
N GLY A 149 -11.95 -14.92 27.07
CA GLY A 149 -11.09 -15.29 25.95
C GLY A 149 -11.66 -14.93 24.57
N GLU A 150 -12.97 -15.10 24.37
CA GLU A 150 -13.65 -14.67 23.13
C GLU A 150 -13.60 -13.15 22.95
N ILE A 151 -13.85 -12.39 24.02
CA ILE A 151 -13.76 -10.93 24.01
C ILE A 151 -12.33 -10.47 23.75
N ALA A 152 -11.35 -11.11 24.41
CA ALA A 152 -9.93 -10.79 24.21
C ALA A 152 -9.50 -10.99 22.75
N LYS A 153 -9.87 -12.13 22.13
CA LYS A 153 -9.60 -12.39 20.71
C LYS A 153 -10.17 -11.29 19.79
N TYR A 154 -11.40 -10.88 20.03
CA TYR A 154 -12.02 -9.80 19.26
C TYR A 154 -11.31 -8.46 19.48
N ALA A 155 -11.04 -8.12 20.74
CA ALA A 155 -10.38 -6.86 21.11
C ALA A 155 -8.96 -6.78 20.52
N ASP A 156 -8.19 -7.86 20.58
CA ASP A 156 -6.84 -7.92 20.02
C ASP A 156 -6.86 -7.77 18.49
N ALA A 157 -7.81 -8.42 17.82
CA ALA A 157 -7.98 -8.29 16.37
C ALA A 157 -8.37 -6.85 15.98
N ALA A 158 -9.34 -6.25 16.67
CA ALA A 158 -9.78 -4.89 16.43
C ALA A 158 -8.67 -3.86 16.70
N ALA A 159 -7.95 -3.99 17.83
CA ALA A 159 -6.85 -3.11 18.19
C ALA A 159 -5.66 -3.25 17.23
N SER A 160 -5.38 -4.46 16.73
CA SER A 160 -4.35 -4.67 15.71
C SER A 160 -4.73 -4.00 14.39
N ALA A 161 -5.96 -4.24 13.90
CA ALA A 161 -6.45 -3.62 12.66
C ALA A 161 -6.48 -2.10 12.75
N GLY A 162 -6.95 -1.55 13.87
CA GLY A 162 -6.97 -0.10 14.13
C GLY A 162 -5.57 0.52 14.10
N ARG A 163 -4.61 -0.06 14.83
CA ARG A 163 -3.21 0.42 14.85
C ARG A 163 -2.54 0.36 13.48
N VAL A 164 -2.81 -0.67 12.68
CA VAL A 164 -2.30 -0.77 11.30
C VAL A 164 -2.89 0.33 10.43
N CYS A 165 -4.21 0.54 10.51
CA CYS A 165 -4.89 1.59 9.76
C CYS A 165 -4.32 2.97 10.08
N GLU A 166 -4.24 3.32 11.37
CA GLU A 166 -3.71 4.60 11.84
C GLU A 166 -2.27 4.83 11.38
N ARG A 167 -1.37 3.88 11.64
CA ARG A 167 0.04 3.99 11.24
C ARG A 167 0.21 4.09 9.71
N THR A 168 -0.62 3.39 8.94
CA THR A 168 -0.57 3.44 7.47
C THR A 168 -1.06 4.79 6.96
N TYR A 169 -2.16 5.29 7.52
CA TYR A 169 -2.68 6.62 7.20
C TYR A 169 -1.62 7.69 7.48
N GLU A 170 -1.00 7.67 8.66
CA GLU A 170 0.07 8.60 9.02
C GLU A 170 1.26 8.50 8.04
N ALA A 171 1.69 7.29 7.68
CA ALA A 171 2.82 7.09 6.78
C ALA A 171 2.60 7.67 5.37
N VAL A 172 1.36 7.61 4.88
CA VAL A 172 0.97 8.09 3.55
C VAL A 172 0.63 9.59 3.56
N THR A 173 0.04 10.11 4.63
CA THR A 173 -0.42 11.51 4.69
C THR A 173 0.62 12.50 5.19
N ARG A 174 1.48 12.12 6.13
CA ARG A 174 2.48 13.03 6.75
C ARG A 174 3.66 13.40 5.83
N SER A 175 3.51 13.16 4.52
CA SER A 175 4.48 13.48 3.46
C SER A 175 3.97 14.51 2.46
N VAL A 176 2.76 15.05 2.72
CA VAL A 176 2.10 16.07 1.89
C VAL A 176 2.32 17.48 2.43
N GLU A 177 3.03 17.63 3.55
CA GLU A 177 3.58 18.91 4.03
C GLU A 177 5.03 19.09 3.58
#